data_AF-A0A6A4W7J0-F1
#
_entry.id   AF-A0A6A4W7J0-F1
#
_cell.length_a   1.000
_cell.length_b   1.000
_cell.length_c   1.000
_cell.angle_alpha   90.00
_cell.angle_beta   90.00
_cell.angle_gamma   90.00
#
_symmetry.space_group_name_H-M   'P 1'
#
loop_
_entity.id
_entity.type
_entity.pdbx_description
1 polymer ?
#
loop_
_entity_poly.entity_id
_entity_poly.type
_entity_poly.pdbx_seq_one_letter_code
_entity_poly.pdbx_strand_id
1 'polypeptide(L)'
;MLLDSEFTERPPTIVHPTQCDITFLNLNKVEDLKIIREVNSPAEVTLQKLDTNMLSARKEAELEKKRRLVAAIKANVSDEGRDLFAHIAKTLEEIQWSGTDIVVEKFNTERSAATSPGGQ
;
A
#
# COMPACT_ATOMS: atom_id res chain seq x y z
N MET A 1 23.70 -22.93 16.99
CA MET A 1 22.73 -22.94 18.11
C MET A 1 21.38 -22.62 17.51
N LEU A 2 20.62 -23.68 17.24
CA LEU A 2 19.29 -23.59 16.65
C LEU A 2 18.39 -22.85 17.61
N LEU A 3 17.67 -21.84 17.10
CA LEU A 3 16.53 -21.29 17.80
C LEU A 3 15.44 -22.35 17.76
N ASP A 4 15.28 -23.07 18.86
CA ASP A 4 14.05 -23.80 19.19
C ASP A 4 12.92 -22.76 19.24
N SER A 5 12.40 -22.40 18.07
CA SER A 5 11.20 -21.57 17.95
C SER A 5 10.02 -22.50 18.18
N GLU A 6 9.81 -22.90 19.42
CA GLU A 6 8.47 -23.28 19.86
C GLU A 6 7.54 -22.16 19.38
N PHE A 7 6.53 -22.53 18.60
CA PHE A 7 5.37 -21.69 18.35
C PHE A 7 4.72 -21.46 19.71
N THR A 8 5.24 -20.52 20.49
CA THR A 8 4.64 -20.09 21.73
C THR A 8 3.33 -19.44 21.30
N GLU A 9 2.20 -20.12 21.57
CA GLU A 9 0.89 -19.54 21.42
C GLU A 9 0.92 -18.17 22.10
N ARG A 10 0.92 -17.10 21.29
CA ARG A 10 0.80 -15.77 21.85
C ARG A 10 -0.57 -15.72 22.51
N PRO A 11 -0.67 -15.20 23.75
CA PRO A 11 -1.97 -15.04 24.38
C PRO A 11 -2.86 -14.23 23.43
N PRO A 12 -4.12 -14.63 23.19
CA PRO A 12 -4.98 -13.96 22.24
C PRO A 12 -5.09 -12.49 22.63
N THR A 13 -4.81 -11.60 21.68
CA THR A 13 -4.68 -10.16 21.92
C THR A 13 -6.05 -9.49 22.08
N ILE A 14 -7.05 -10.18 22.63
CA ILE A 14 -8.44 -9.67 22.69
C ILE A 14 -8.50 -8.53 23.72
N VAL A 15 -8.11 -7.33 23.28
CA VAL A 15 -8.30 -6.06 24.00
C VAL A 15 -9.59 -5.39 23.52
N HIS A 16 -10.07 -5.73 22.31
CA HIS A 16 -11.25 -5.13 21.70
C HIS A 16 -12.14 -6.16 20.98
N PRO A 17 -13.48 -6.01 21.01
CA PRO A 17 -14.44 -6.96 20.43
C PRO A 17 -14.41 -7.02 18.90
N THR A 18 -13.69 -6.12 18.23
CA THR A 18 -13.54 -6.07 16.77
C THR A 18 -12.15 -6.54 16.29
N GLN A 19 -11.27 -6.97 17.19
CA GLN A 19 -9.91 -7.39 16.83
C GLN A 19 -9.90 -8.87 16.44
N CYS A 20 -9.52 -9.15 15.20
CA CYS A 20 -9.28 -10.50 14.69
C CYS A 20 -7.78 -10.67 14.40
N ASP A 21 -7.11 -11.55 15.15
CA ASP A 21 -5.71 -11.87 14.92
C ASP A 21 -5.60 -12.87 13.75
N ILE A 22 -5.18 -12.39 12.58
CA ILE A 22 -4.95 -13.22 11.38
C ILE A 22 -3.44 -13.36 11.17
N THR A 23 -2.93 -14.60 11.16
CA THR A 23 -1.52 -14.89 10.90
C THR A 23 -1.37 -15.62 9.58
N PHE A 24 -0.58 -15.05 8.66
CA PHE A 24 -0.19 -15.72 7.42
C PHE A 24 1.10 -16.49 7.64
N LEU A 25 1.11 -17.77 7.27
CA LEU A 25 2.28 -18.64 7.35
C LEU A 25 2.84 -18.90 5.95
N ASN A 26 4.14 -18.71 5.78
CA ASN A 26 4.82 -19.03 4.53
C ASN A 26 5.22 -20.51 4.51
N LEU A 27 4.41 -21.35 3.87
CA LEU A 27 4.61 -22.79 3.84
C LEU A 27 5.91 -23.24 3.16
N ASN A 28 6.52 -22.42 2.29
CA ASN A 28 7.81 -22.75 1.65
C ASN A 28 8.99 -22.72 2.64
N LYS A 29 8.77 -22.19 3.85
CA LYS A 29 9.76 -22.11 4.92
C LYS A 29 9.36 -22.97 6.13
N VAL A 30 8.39 -23.85 5.97
CA VAL A 30 7.89 -24.74 7.01
C VAL A 30 8.32 -26.16 6.67
N GLU A 31 9.00 -26.82 7.60
CA GLU A 31 9.43 -28.20 7.45
C GLU A 31 8.29 -29.19 7.73
N ASP A 32 7.52 -28.94 8.79
CA ASP A 32 6.36 -29.75 9.17
C ASP A 32 5.22 -28.86 9.69
N LEU A 33 3.99 -29.21 9.33
CA LEU A 33 2.77 -28.50 9.72
C LEU A 33 1.76 -29.48 10.28
N LYS A 34 1.46 -29.35 11.57
CA LYS A 34 0.43 -30.14 12.25
C LYS A 34 -0.71 -29.25 12.72
N ILE A 35 -1.93 -29.57 12.29
CA ILE A 35 -3.14 -28.88 12.73
C ILE A 35 -3.49 -29.39 14.13
N ILE A 36 -3.40 -28.51 15.13
CA ILE A 36 -3.68 -28.85 16.54
C ILE A 36 -5.19 -28.88 16.80
N ARG A 37 -5.93 -27.92 16.22
CA ARG A 37 -7.38 -27.80 16.37
C ARG A 37 -7.96 -27.10 15.16
N GLU A 38 -8.91 -27.77 14.52
CA GLU A 38 -9.72 -27.18 13.46
C GLU A 38 -11.08 -26.81 14.05
N VAL A 39 -11.45 -25.54 13.97
CA VAL A 39 -12.76 -25.05 14.43
C VAL A 39 -13.58 -24.75 13.19
N ASN A 40 -14.54 -25.62 12.89
CA ASN A 40 -15.45 -25.48 11.74
C ASN A 40 -16.84 -24.95 12.15
N SER A 41 -16.96 -24.38 13.36
CA SER A 41 -18.19 -23.68 13.76
C SER A 41 -18.30 -22.38 12.97
N PRO A 42 -19.47 -22.04 12.40
CA PRO A 42 -19.68 -20.72 11.84
C PRO A 42 -19.39 -19.70 12.95
N ALA A 43 -18.38 -18.86 12.75
CA ALA A 43 -18.06 -17.82 13.71
C ALA A 43 -19.31 -16.94 13.88
N GLU A 44 -19.81 -16.83 15.11
CA GLU A 44 -20.93 -15.95 15.47
C GLU A 44 -20.58 -14.46 15.21
N VAL A 45 -19.29 -14.18 15.01
CA VAL A 45 -18.72 -12.88 14.67
C VAL A 45 -18.67 -12.72 13.16
N THR A 46 -19.53 -11.85 12.61
CA THR A 46 -19.40 -11.35 11.24
C THR A 46 -18.09 -10.59 11.10
N LEU A 47 -17.15 -11.16 10.33
CA LEU A 47 -15.91 -10.47 9.97
C LEU A 47 -16.26 -9.12 9.32
N GLN A 48 -15.58 -8.06 9.76
CA GLN A 48 -15.76 -6.75 9.13
C GLN A 48 -15.40 -6.82 7.65
N LYS A 49 -16.25 -6.24 6.81
CA LYS A 49 -16.00 -6.18 5.37
C LYS A 49 -14.74 -5.35 5.12
N LEU A 50 -13.79 -5.95 4.40
CA LEU A 50 -12.58 -5.27 3.97
C LEU A 50 -12.93 -4.10 3.04
N ASP A 51 -12.42 -2.91 3.33
CA ASP A 51 -12.60 -1.74 2.47
C ASP A 51 -11.68 -1.84 1.23
N THR A 52 -12.24 -2.41 0.16
CA THR A 52 -11.53 -2.56 -1.12
C THR A 52 -11.18 -1.22 -1.77
N ASN A 53 -11.93 -0.15 -1.47
CA ASN A 53 -11.68 1.17 -2.05
C ASN A 53 -10.48 1.83 -1.40
N MET A 54 -10.36 1.72 -0.07
CA MET A 54 -9.17 2.23 0.62
C MET A 54 -7.91 1.45 0.19
N LEU A 55 -8.02 0.14 -0.03
CA LEU A 55 -6.91 -0.67 -0.52
C LEU A 55 -6.51 -0.33 -1.95
N SER A 56 -7.48 -0.12 -2.86
CA SER A 56 -7.19 0.28 -4.23
C SER A 56 -6.53 1.66 -4.27
N ALA A 57 -7.02 2.62 -3.48
CA ALA A 57 -6.39 3.94 -3.35
C ALA A 57 -4.94 3.85 -2.85
N ARG A 58 -4.68 3.03 -1.82
CA ARG A 58 -3.30 2.78 -1.33
C ARG A 58 -2.42 2.15 -2.40
N LYS A 59 -2.94 1.19 -3.17
CA LYS A 59 -2.21 0.56 -4.28
C LYS A 59 -1.83 1.59 -5.33
N GLU A 60 -2.76 2.43 -5.76
CA GLU A 60 -2.50 3.48 -6.75
C GLU A 60 -1.47 4.50 -6.23
N ALA A 61 -1.58 4.92 -4.96
CA ALA A 61 -0.60 5.82 -4.34
C ALA A 61 0.82 5.22 -4.32
N GLU A 62 0.97 3.93 -3.96
CA GLU A 62 2.26 3.25 -3.99
C GLU A 62 2.80 3.05 -5.41
N LEU A 63 1.91 2.79 -6.38
CA LEU A 63 2.29 2.68 -7.78
C LEU A 63 2.85 4.02 -8.28
N GLU A 64 2.19 5.12 -7.95
CA GLU A 64 2.61 6.46 -8.35
C GLU A 64 3.97 6.85 -7.73
N LYS A 65 4.20 6.55 -6.44
CA LYS A 65 5.52 6.74 -5.81
C LYS A 65 6.62 6.00 -6.55
N LYS A 66 6.36 4.74 -6.93
CA LYS A 66 7.33 3.94 -7.70
C LYS A 66 7.57 4.51 -9.08
N ARG A 67 6.53 4.99 -9.78
CA ARG A 67 6.68 5.67 -11.09
C ARG A 67 7.58 6.89 -10.97
N ARG A 68 7.37 7.75 -9.97
CA ARG A 68 8.21 8.92 -9.70
C ARG A 68 9.66 8.53 -9.42
N LEU A 69 9.89 7.49 -8.61
CA LEU A 69 11.24 6.99 -8.34
C LEU A 69 11.93 6.48 -9.62
N VAL A 70 11.23 5.70 -10.45
CA VAL A 70 11.78 5.21 -11.72
C VAL A 70 12.10 6.36 -12.67
N ALA A 71 11.27 7.40 -12.72
CA ALA A 71 11.54 8.59 -13.53
C ALA A 71 12.83 9.29 -13.09
N ALA A 72 13.03 9.48 -11.79
CA ALA A 72 14.25 10.07 -11.23
C ALA A 72 15.50 9.22 -11.55
N ILE A 73 15.40 7.90 -11.42
CA ILE A 73 16.49 6.97 -11.75
C ILE A 73 16.82 7.06 -13.24
N LYS A 74 15.81 7.08 -14.12
CA LYS A 74 15.99 7.19 -15.57
C LYS A 74 16.66 8.49 -15.97
N ALA A 75 16.37 9.59 -15.26
CA ALA A 75 17.00 10.89 -15.46
C ALA A 75 18.36 11.03 -14.77
N ASN A 76 18.87 9.96 -14.13
CA ASN A 76 20.16 9.91 -13.45
C ASN A 76 20.29 10.98 -12.34
N VAL A 77 19.18 11.25 -11.63
CA VAL A 77 19.14 12.16 -10.49
C VAL A 77 19.95 11.58 -9.32
N SER A 78 20.74 12.42 -8.66
CA SER A 78 21.53 12.03 -7.49
C SER A 78 20.65 11.61 -6.31
N ASP A 79 21.20 10.82 -5.39
CA ASP A 79 20.48 10.39 -4.19
C ASP A 79 19.94 11.58 -3.38
N GLU A 80 20.74 12.65 -3.26
CA GLU A 80 20.36 13.90 -2.57
C GLU A 80 19.17 14.60 -3.26
N GLY A 81 19.12 14.61 -4.60
CA GLY A 81 18.00 15.16 -5.34
C GLY A 81 16.70 14.38 -5.12
N ARG A 82 16.78 13.04 -5.02
CA ARG A 82 15.63 12.20 -4.70
C ARG A 82 15.12 12.45 -3.28
N ASP A 83 16.03 12.62 -2.33
CA ASP A 83 15.69 12.91 -0.93
C ASP A 83 15.02 14.28 -0.79
N LEU A 84 15.49 15.28 -1.54
CA LEU A 84 14.84 16.58 -1.64
C LEU A 84 13.41 16.46 -2.19
N PHE A 85 13.22 15.74 -3.30
CA PHE A 85 11.89 15.50 -3.85
C PHE A 85 10.97 14.79 -2.86
N ALA A 86 11.48 13.77 -2.15
CA ALA A 86 10.71 13.06 -1.13
C ALA A 86 10.29 13.96 0.03
N HIS A 87 11.11 14.96 0.40
CA HIS A 87 10.74 15.96 1.40
C HIS A 87 9.68 16.93 0.88
N ILE A 88 9.84 17.44 -0.34
CA ILE A 88 8.86 18.37 -0.95
C ILE A 88 7.52 17.66 -1.17
N ALA A 89 7.53 16.40 -1.57
CA ALA A 89 6.33 15.59 -1.78
C ALA A 89 5.46 15.40 -0.53
N LYS A 90 6.02 15.60 0.67
CA LYS A 90 5.25 15.57 1.93
C LYS A 90 4.38 16.82 2.09
N THR A 91 4.74 17.91 1.44
CA THR A 91 4.13 19.23 1.59
C THR A 91 3.34 19.65 0.36
N LEU A 92 3.77 19.20 -0.83
CA LEU A 92 3.15 19.51 -2.12
C LEU A 92 2.83 18.20 -2.85
N GLU A 93 1.55 17.91 -3.06
CA GLU A 93 1.10 16.70 -3.75
C GLU A 93 1.31 16.80 -5.28
N GLU A 94 1.30 18.02 -5.81
CA GLU A 94 1.31 18.36 -7.24
C GLU A 94 2.73 18.52 -7.82
N ILE A 95 3.67 17.66 -7.43
CA ILE A 95 5.05 17.71 -7.94
C ILE A 95 5.38 16.49 -8.81
N GLN A 96 6.13 16.72 -9.87
CA GLN A 96 6.55 15.72 -10.84
C GLN A 96 8.01 15.96 -11.27
N TRP A 97 8.63 14.90 -11.79
CA TRP A 97 9.97 14.98 -12.38
C TRP A 97 9.89 15.41 -13.84
N SER A 98 10.68 16.42 -14.22
CA SER A 98 10.94 16.80 -15.62
C SER A 98 12.42 16.64 -15.90
N GLY A 99 12.82 15.42 -16.30
CA GLY A 99 14.24 15.07 -16.36
C GLY A 99 14.86 15.15 -14.96
N THR A 100 15.86 16.02 -14.79
CA THR A 100 16.52 16.26 -13.51
C THR A 100 15.83 17.30 -12.64
N ASP A 101 14.88 18.05 -13.20
CA ASP A 101 14.22 19.16 -12.52
C ASP A 101 12.93 18.71 -11.82
N ILE A 102 12.62 19.36 -10.70
CA ILE A 102 11.36 19.19 -9.96
C ILE A 102 10.40 20.28 -10.42
N VAL A 103 9.27 19.89 -11.00
CA VAL A 103 8.24 20.83 -11.50
C VAL A 103 6.97 20.68 -10.69
N VAL A 104 6.32 21.82 -10.41
CA VAL A 104 5.01 21.87 -9.77
C VAL A 104 3.96 22.03 -10.88
N GLU A 105 3.11 21.03 -11.08
CA GLU A 105 2.03 21.10 -12.06
C GLU A 105 0.72 21.50 -11.38
N LYS A 106 0.25 22.74 -11.59
CA LYS A 106 -1.10 23.12 -11.19
C LYS A 106 -2.10 22.34 -12.05
N PHE A 107 -2.90 21.46 -11.44
CA PHE A 107 -4.03 20.85 -12.15
C PHE A 107 -5.09 21.92 -12.39
N ASN A 108 -5.08 22.52 -13.58
CA ASN A 108 -6.18 23.41 -13.98
C ASN A 108 -7.40 22.53 -14.26
N THR A 109 -8.37 22.51 -13.33
CA THR A 109 -9.64 21.76 -13.37
C THR A 109 -10.54 22.09 -14.59
N GLU A 110 -10.10 22.92 -15.53
CA GLU A 110 -10.93 23.46 -16.63
C GLU A 110 -10.68 22.82 -18.01
N ARG A 111 -10.36 21.52 -18.10
CA ARG A 111 -10.35 20.79 -19.40
C ARG A 111 -11.31 19.60 -19.49
N SER A 112 -12.49 19.70 -18.88
CA SER A 112 -13.60 18.78 -19.18
C SER A 112 -14.90 19.46 -19.59
N ALA A 113 -14.87 20.76 -19.90
CA ALA A 113 -16.05 21.50 -20.39
C ALA A 113 -15.82 22.13 -21.77
N ALA A 114 -15.58 21.31 -22.79
CA ALA A 114 -15.65 21.65 -24.23
C ALA A 114 -15.47 20.34 -25.00
N THR A 115 -16.33 19.86 -25.90
CA THR A 115 -17.45 20.44 -26.64
C THR A 115 -18.26 19.25 -27.14
N SER A 116 -19.54 19.15 -26.79
CA SER A 116 -20.49 18.31 -27.53
C SER A 116 -20.90 19.10 -28.78
N PRO A 117 -20.62 18.66 -30.01
CA PRO A 117 -21.17 19.32 -31.18
C PRO A 117 -22.62 18.86 -31.33
N GLY A 118 -23.55 19.74 -30.98
CA GLY A 118 -24.91 19.67 -31.51
C GLY A 118 -24.90 20.00 -33.00
N GLY A 119 -25.59 19.20 -33.81
CA GLY A 119 -25.69 19.45 -35.24
C GLY A 119 -26.48 18.40 -36.01
N GLN A 120 -27.81 18.54 -35.93
CA GLN A 120 -28.90 18.02 -36.79
C GLN A 120 -29.29 16.55 -36.69
#